data_AF-A0A0C2GVS9-F1
#
_entry.id   AF-A0A0C2GVS9-F1
#
_cell.length_a   1.000
_cell.length_b   1.000
_cell.length_c   1.000
_cell.angle_alpha   90.00
_cell.angle_beta   90.00
_cell.angle_gamma   90.00
#
_symmetry.space_group_name_H-M   'P 1'
#
loop_
_entity.id
_entity.type
_entity.pdbx_description
1 polymer ?
#
loop_
_entity_poly.entity_id
_entity_poly.type
_entity_poly.pdbx_seq_one_letter_code
_entity_poly.pdbx_strand_id
1 'polypeptide(L)'
;TEYDDVPTTVFTPLEYGCCGLSEENAYSQYGKDNVIVYHGVFFPLEYTVAERVEKDHCYCKLICLKNEKERVVGFHILAPNAGEITQGFGIALKLGGTKADFDRLIGIHPTVAESFTTLYLVKREGEEELKASGC
;
A
#
# COMPACT_ATOMS: atom_id res chain seq x y z
N THR A 1 -16.45 18.99 7.62
CA THR A 1 -15.55 17.87 7.93
C THR A 1 -16.01 16.69 7.11
N GLU A 2 -15.14 16.14 6.28
CA GLU A 2 -15.43 14.95 5.48
C GLU A 2 -15.00 13.70 6.26
N TYR A 3 -15.94 12.82 6.55
CA TYR A 3 -15.70 11.60 7.37
C TYR A 3 -15.36 10.36 6.53
N ASP A 4 -15.42 10.46 5.21
CA ASP A 4 -14.96 9.40 4.30
C ASP A 4 -13.43 9.31 4.31
N ASP A 5 -12.86 8.11 4.13
CA ASP A 5 -11.41 7.88 3.99
C ASP A 5 -10.55 8.57 5.08
N VAL A 6 -10.95 8.44 6.36
CA VAL A 6 -10.14 8.89 7.49
C VAL A 6 -8.97 7.91 7.67
N PRO A 7 -7.69 8.35 7.60
CA PRO A 7 -6.56 7.47 7.80
C PRO A 7 -6.49 6.99 9.25
N THR A 8 -6.00 5.77 9.44
CA THR A 8 -5.79 5.18 10.76
C THR A 8 -4.51 4.34 10.79
N THR A 9 -3.99 4.10 12.00
CA THR A 9 -2.82 3.26 12.21
C THR A 9 -2.95 2.48 13.51
N VAL A 10 -2.64 1.19 13.43
CA VAL A 10 -2.55 0.27 14.57
C VAL A 10 -1.07 0.10 14.92
N PHE A 11 -0.69 0.54 16.13
CA PHE A 11 0.69 0.50 16.63
C PHE A 11 1.03 -0.85 17.27
N THR A 12 0.96 -1.92 16.47
CA THR A 12 1.50 -3.24 16.79
C THR A 12 3.04 -3.24 16.72
N PRO A 13 3.73 -4.31 17.17
CA PRO A 13 5.20 -4.41 17.07
C PRO A 13 5.73 -4.15 15.65
N LEU A 14 4.97 -4.57 14.63
CA LEU A 14 5.10 -4.08 13.26
C LEU A 14 3.83 -3.28 12.96
N GLU A 15 3.95 -1.97 12.76
CA GLU A 15 2.80 -1.08 12.63
C GLU A 15 2.01 -1.35 11.35
N TYR A 16 0.70 -1.11 11.42
CA TYR A 16 -0.20 -1.24 10.28
C TYR A 16 -0.95 0.07 10.05
N GLY A 17 -0.71 0.72 8.92
CA GLY A 17 -1.38 1.94 8.50
C GLY A 17 -2.33 1.68 7.34
N CYS A 18 -3.50 2.31 7.35
CA CYS A 18 -4.43 2.24 6.23
C CYS A 18 -5.30 3.49 6.06
N CYS A 19 -5.78 3.68 4.84
CA CYS A 19 -6.74 4.72 4.48
C CYS A 19 -7.66 4.18 3.38
N GLY A 20 -8.94 4.53 3.44
CA GLY A 20 -9.95 4.03 2.50
C GLY A 20 -10.44 2.61 2.80
N LEU A 21 -10.95 1.95 1.77
CA LEU A 21 -11.60 0.65 1.85
C LEU A 21 -10.60 -0.49 2.04
N SER A 22 -11.01 -1.49 2.82
CA SER A 22 -10.37 -2.81 2.75
C SER A 22 -10.68 -3.50 1.42
N GLU A 23 -9.92 -4.56 1.13
CA GLU A 23 -10.02 -5.28 -0.14
C GLU A 23 -11.37 -5.99 -0.28
N GLU A 24 -11.82 -6.66 0.77
CA GLU A 24 -13.12 -7.32 0.83
C GLU A 24 -14.30 -6.33 0.73
N ASN A 25 -14.17 -5.14 1.32
CA ASN A 25 -15.19 -4.09 1.18
C ASN A 25 -15.22 -3.52 -0.24
N ALA A 26 -14.05 -3.32 -0.87
CA ALA A 26 -13.97 -2.91 -2.26
C ALA A 26 -14.60 -3.96 -3.20
N TYR A 27 -14.35 -5.25 -2.97
CA TYR A 27 -15.01 -6.33 -3.71
C TYR A 27 -16.52 -6.33 -3.50
N SER A 28 -16.99 -6.16 -2.25
CA SER A 28 -18.41 -6.12 -1.94
C SER A 28 -19.12 -4.91 -2.58
N GLN A 29 -18.45 -3.77 -2.66
CA GLN A 29 -19.04 -2.51 -3.12
C GLN A 29 -18.99 -2.35 -4.65
N TYR A 30 -17.87 -2.75 -5.27
CA TYR A 30 -17.61 -2.49 -6.69
C TYR A 30 -17.57 -3.75 -7.55
N GLY A 31 -17.65 -4.94 -6.94
CA GLY A 31 -17.49 -6.21 -7.63
C GLY A 31 -16.02 -6.58 -7.84
N LYS A 32 -15.67 -7.84 -7.58
CA LYS A 32 -14.30 -8.36 -7.70
C LYS A 32 -13.68 -8.09 -9.07
N ASP A 33 -14.47 -8.21 -10.14
CA ASP A 33 -13.99 -8.01 -11.51
C ASP A 33 -13.57 -6.56 -11.79
N ASN A 34 -14.08 -5.58 -11.04
CA ASN A 34 -13.77 -4.16 -11.21
C ASN A 34 -12.59 -3.69 -10.33
N VAL A 35 -12.14 -4.51 -9.38
CA VAL A 35 -11.05 -4.15 -8.47
C VAL A 35 -9.72 -4.68 -8.99
N ILE A 36 -8.67 -3.86 -8.90
CA ILE A 36 -7.27 -4.27 -9.06
C ILE A 36 -6.58 -4.09 -7.72
N VAL A 37 -5.81 -5.08 -7.27
CA VAL A 37 -4.97 -4.94 -6.09
C VAL A 37 -3.52 -5.00 -6.52
N TYR A 38 -2.82 -3.87 -6.42
CA TYR A 38 -1.36 -3.83 -6.56
C TYR A 38 -0.74 -4.09 -5.20
N HIS A 39 0.27 -4.95 -5.13
CA HIS A 39 0.88 -5.30 -3.84
C HIS A 39 2.34 -5.72 -3.95
N GLY A 40 3.04 -5.71 -2.83
CA GLY A 40 4.46 -6.04 -2.76
C GLY A 40 4.90 -6.34 -1.34
N VAL A 41 5.92 -7.20 -1.24
CA VAL A 41 6.66 -7.47 -0.02
C VAL A 41 8.03 -6.83 -0.15
N PHE A 42 8.52 -6.22 0.92
CA PHE A 42 9.82 -5.56 0.92
C PHE A 42 10.48 -5.66 2.29
N PHE A 43 11.76 -5.25 2.38
CA PHE A 43 12.46 -5.10 3.64
C PHE A 43 13.04 -3.69 3.81
N PRO A 44 12.85 -3.04 4.97
CA PRO A 44 13.51 -1.77 5.31
C PRO A 44 15.03 -1.91 5.25
N LEU A 45 15.74 -0.91 4.70
CA LEU A 45 17.21 -0.92 4.65
C LEU A 45 17.81 -1.09 6.06
N GLU A 46 17.21 -0.46 7.07
CA GLU A 46 17.64 -0.53 8.47
C GLU A 46 17.64 -1.96 9.03
N TYR A 47 16.83 -2.86 8.46
CA TYR A 47 16.73 -4.25 8.90
C TYR A 47 17.85 -5.13 8.36
N THR A 48 18.56 -4.69 7.31
CA THR A 48 19.61 -5.47 6.66
C THR A 48 20.84 -5.65 7.56
N VAL A 49 21.40 -4.55 8.06
CA VAL A 49 22.59 -4.55 8.94
C VAL A 49 22.26 -5.12 10.31
N ALA A 50 21.04 -4.89 10.80
CA ALA A 50 20.57 -5.41 12.07
C ALA A 50 20.23 -6.91 12.03
N GLU A 51 20.30 -7.56 10.86
CA GLU A 51 19.99 -8.97 10.63
C GLU A 51 18.64 -9.39 11.24
N ARG A 52 17.62 -8.53 11.11
CA ARG A 52 16.32 -8.82 11.70
C ARG A 52 15.70 -10.05 11.04
N VAL A 53 15.21 -10.96 11.88
CA VAL A 53 14.54 -12.20 11.42
C VAL A 53 13.28 -11.87 10.63
N GLU A 54 12.57 -10.79 10.99
CA GLU A 54 11.35 -10.35 10.30
C GLU A 54 11.60 -9.44 9.09
N LYS A 55 12.82 -9.42 8.53
CA LYS A 55 13.16 -8.47 7.46
C LYS A 55 12.19 -8.55 6.27
N ASP A 56 11.76 -9.76 5.90
CA ASP A 56 10.94 -10.01 4.71
C ASP A 56 9.42 -9.97 4.99
N HIS A 57 8.99 -9.36 6.11
CA HIS A 57 7.59 -9.34 6.53
C HIS A 57 6.85 -8.00 6.25
N CYS A 58 7.53 -6.98 5.72
CA CYS A 58 6.85 -5.73 5.39
C CYS A 58 6.06 -5.88 4.10
N TYR A 59 4.84 -5.32 4.08
CA TYR A 59 3.90 -5.48 2.99
C TYR A 59 3.19 -4.17 2.69
N CYS A 60 2.93 -3.92 1.41
CA CYS A 60 2.12 -2.79 0.97
C CYS A 60 1.10 -3.24 -0.08
N LYS A 61 -0.06 -2.57 -0.12
CA LYS A 61 -1.01 -2.70 -1.21
C LYS A 61 -1.79 -1.42 -1.51
N LEU A 62 -2.15 -1.27 -2.78
CA LEU A 62 -3.11 -0.31 -3.30
C LEU A 62 -4.30 -1.05 -3.90
N ILE A 63 -5.50 -0.60 -3.57
CA ILE A 63 -6.76 -1.13 -4.11
C ILE A 63 -7.32 -0.09 -5.06
N CYS A 64 -7.49 -0.45 -6.32
CA CYS A 64 -7.84 0.46 -7.40
C CYS A 64 -9.11 0.01 -8.14
N LEU A 65 -9.84 0.97 -8.73
CA LEU A 65 -11.03 0.69 -9.54
C LEU A 65 -10.73 0.79 -11.05
N LYS A 66 -10.91 -0.33 -11.78
CA LYS A 66 -10.63 -0.42 -13.23
C LYS A 66 -11.42 0.62 -14.04
N ASN A 67 -12.71 0.73 -13.76
CA ASN A 67 -13.62 1.61 -14.48
C ASN A 67 -13.42 3.11 -14.18
N GLU A 68 -12.61 3.46 -13.18
CA GLU A 68 -12.36 4.83 -12.75
C GLU A 68 -10.89 5.22 -12.91
N LYS A 69 -10.28 4.82 -14.02
CA LYS A 69 -8.86 5.12 -14.34
C LYS A 69 -7.90 4.67 -13.23
N GLU A 70 -8.21 3.52 -12.61
CA GLU A 70 -7.46 2.98 -11.48
C GLU A 70 -7.37 3.97 -10.31
N ARG A 71 -8.45 4.70 -10.03
CA ARG A 71 -8.59 5.49 -8.80
C ARG A 71 -8.33 4.59 -7.60
N VAL A 72 -7.44 5.04 -6.72
CA VAL A 72 -7.09 4.35 -5.48
C VAL A 72 -8.21 4.58 -4.48
N VAL A 73 -8.84 3.48 -4.06
CA VAL A 73 -9.92 3.46 -3.06
C VAL A 73 -9.51 2.82 -1.75
N GLY A 74 -8.32 2.22 -1.70
CA GLY A 74 -7.75 1.66 -0.48
C GLY A 74 -6.23 1.67 -0.51
N PHE A 75 -5.64 2.02 0.62
CA PHE A 75 -4.20 2.08 0.85
C PHE A 75 -3.91 1.33 2.14
N HIS A 76 -2.90 0.44 2.10
CA HIS A 76 -2.51 -0.36 3.26
C HIS A 76 -1.00 -0.58 3.28
N ILE A 77 -0.40 -0.42 4.45
CA ILE A 77 1.01 -0.71 4.70
C ILE A 77 1.18 -1.39 6.06
N LEU A 78 1.96 -2.46 6.08
CA LEU A 78 2.46 -3.14 7.27
C LEU A 78 3.99 -2.96 7.28
N ALA A 79 4.49 -1.99 8.05
CA ALA A 79 5.91 -1.60 8.05
C ALA A 79 6.24 -0.70 9.26
N PRO A 80 7.52 -0.41 9.53
CA PRO A 80 7.89 0.63 10.49
C PRO A 80 7.38 2.01 10.06
N ASN A 81 7.02 2.84 11.03
CA ASN A 81 6.53 4.21 10.83
C ASN A 81 5.31 4.27 9.89
N ALA A 82 4.42 3.27 9.95
CA ALA A 82 3.28 3.17 9.07
C ALA A 82 2.33 4.38 9.21
N GLY A 83 2.24 4.96 10.42
CA GLY A 83 1.46 6.18 10.65
C GLY A 83 1.95 7.37 9.86
N GLU A 84 3.26 7.62 9.89
CA GLU A 84 3.90 8.73 9.17
C GLU A 84 3.69 8.62 7.66
N ILE A 85 3.84 7.39 7.13
CA ILE A 85 3.67 7.11 5.69
C ILE A 85 2.20 7.28 5.29
N THR A 86 1.28 6.71 6.07
CA THR A 86 -0.17 6.76 5.78
C THR A 86 -0.70 8.19 5.84
N GLN A 87 -0.18 9.03 6.73
CA GLN A 87 -0.59 10.43 6.87
C GLN A 87 -0.39 11.22 5.57
N GLY A 88 0.72 11.01 4.86
CA GLY A 88 1.00 11.65 3.58
C GLY A 88 0.10 11.13 2.46
N PHE A 89 0.02 9.81 2.29
CA PHE A 89 -0.81 9.20 1.24
C PHE A 89 -2.31 9.36 1.46
N GLY A 90 -2.76 9.59 2.69
CA GLY A 90 -4.15 9.92 2.99
C GLY A 90 -4.64 11.15 2.22
N ILE A 91 -3.77 12.13 1.95
CA ILE A 91 -4.09 13.29 1.12
C ILE A 91 -4.37 12.85 -0.33
N ALA A 92 -3.62 11.90 -0.87
CA ALA A 92 -3.82 11.39 -2.22
C ALA A 92 -5.21 10.74 -2.37
N LEU A 93 -5.68 9.99 -1.36
CA LEU A 93 -7.02 9.41 -1.38
C LEU A 93 -8.11 10.49 -1.35
N LYS A 94 -7.95 11.51 -0.51
CA LYS A 94 -8.86 12.68 -0.46
C LYS A 94 -8.95 13.44 -1.79
N LEU A 95 -7.85 13.47 -2.55
CA LEU A 95 -7.80 14.11 -3.87
C LEU A 95 -8.26 13.17 -5.01
N GLY A 96 -8.67 11.93 -4.71
CA GLY A 96 -9.08 10.96 -5.71
C GLY A 96 -7.91 10.46 -6.58
N GLY A 97 -6.71 10.35 -5.99
CA GLY A 97 -5.50 9.93 -6.67
C GLY A 97 -5.65 8.58 -7.37
N THR A 98 -5.02 8.47 -8.54
CA THR A 98 -5.02 7.27 -9.38
C THR A 98 -3.71 6.51 -9.23
N LYS A 99 -3.69 5.23 -9.61
CA LYS A 99 -2.44 4.45 -9.69
C LYS A 99 -1.36 5.16 -10.53
N ALA A 100 -1.77 5.82 -11.61
CA ALA A 100 -0.86 6.62 -12.44
C ALA A 100 -0.23 7.81 -11.69
N ASP A 101 -0.91 8.40 -10.70
CA ASP A 101 -0.32 9.47 -9.89
C ASP A 101 0.78 8.94 -8.95
N PHE A 102 0.61 7.72 -8.43
CA PHE A 102 1.64 7.01 -7.65
C PHE A 102 2.84 6.65 -8.54
N ASP A 103 2.61 6.15 -9.75
CA ASP A 103 3.67 5.76 -10.70
C ASP A 103 4.47 6.95 -11.26
N ARG A 104 3.86 8.14 -11.32
CA ARG A 104 4.56 9.38 -11.73
C ARG A 104 5.41 9.97 -10.61
N LEU A 105 5.14 9.63 -9.36
CA LEU A 105 5.90 10.14 -8.22
C LEU A 105 7.27 9.45 -8.19
N ILE A 106 8.34 10.23 -8.17
CA ILE A 106 9.68 9.69 -7.98
C ILE A 106 9.89 9.37 -6.49
N GLY A 107 10.22 8.11 -6.22
CA GLY A 107 10.54 7.63 -4.88
C GLY A 107 11.75 8.34 -4.26
N ILE A 108 11.73 8.51 -2.94
CA ILE A 108 12.89 8.97 -2.17
C ILE A 108 13.62 7.72 -1.69
N HIS A 109 14.89 7.58 -2.07
CA HIS A 109 15.66 6.38 -1.78
C HIS A 109 16.79 6.64 -0.75
N PRO A 110 17.02 5.76 0.25
CA PRO A 110 16.22 4.56 0.59
C PRO A 110 15.12 4.89 1.61
N THR A 111 13.84 4.66 1.28
CA THR A 111 12.72 4.81 2.22
C THR A 111 11.65 3.75 2.05
N VAL A 112 11.03 3.32 3.15
CA VAL A 112 9.89 2.39 3.14
C VAL A 112 8.73 2.88 2.25
N ALA A 113 8.49 4.20 2.24
CA ALA A 113 7.39 4.79 1.48
C ALA A 113 7.59 4.71 -0.05
N GLU A 114 8.84 4.57 -0.53
CA GLU A 114 9.14 4.52 -1.96
C GLU A 114 8.55 3.29 -2.65
N SER A 115 8.32 2.21 -1.90
CA SER A 115 7.68 0.97 -2.37
C SER A 115 6.32 1.20 -3.05
N PHE A 116 5.63 2.29 -2.73
CA PHE A 116 4.37 2.66 -3.38
C PHE A 116 4.53 3.31 -4.77
N THR A 117 5.72 3.79 -5.11
CA THR A 117 6.02 4.42 -6.42
C THR A 117 6.40 3.40 -7.49
N THR A 118 6.71 2.16 -7.09
CA THR A 118 7.16 1.07 -7.97
C THR A 118 6.32 -0.21 -7.81
N LEU A 119 5.06 -0.06 -7.38
CA LEU A 119 4.16 -1.18 -7.10
C LEU A 119 3.48 -1.69 -8.38
N TYR A 120 4.05 -2.72 -9.02
CA TYR A 120 3.58 -3.22 -10.32
C TYR A 120 2.89 -4.59 -10.28
N LEU A 121 3.14 -5.39 -9.25
CA LEU A 121 2.56 -6.73 -9.15
C LEU A 121 1.08 -6.62 -8.79
N VAL A 122 0.24 -7.22 -9.62
CA VAL A 122 -1.20 -7.29 -9.42
C VAL A 122 -1.54 -8.65 -8.84
N LYS A 123 -2.21 -8.68 -7.70
CA LYS A 123 -2.65 -9.91 -7.04
C LYS A 123 -3.60 -10.70 -7.95
N ARG A 124 -3.26 -11.97 -8.26
CA ARG A 124 -4.17 -12.92 -8.94
C ARG A 124 -4.33 -14.20 -8.14
N GLU A 125 -5.41 -14.93 -8.43
CA GLU A 125 -5.63 -16.24 -7.83
C GLU A 125 -4.62 -17.26 -8.38
N GLY A 126 -3.99 -18.03 -7.49
CA GLY A 126 -3.05 -19.09 -7.86
C GLY A 126 -1.64 -18.62 -8.23
N GLU A 127 -1.28 -17.35 -7.96
CA GLU A 127 0.08 -16.86 -8.13
C GLU A 127 1.04 -17.36 -7.04
N GLU A 128 2.33 -17.42 -7.40
CA GLU A 128 3.42 -17.75 -6.48
C GLU A 128 3.56 -16.70 -5.37
N GLU A 129 4.20 -17.11 -4.28
CA GLU A 129 4.48 -16.23 -3.14
C GLU A 129 5.36 -15.05 -3.55
N LEU A 130 5.01 -13.85 -3.06
CA LEU A 130 5.78 -12.63 -3.32
C LEU A 130 7.18 -12.75 -2.74
N LYS A 131 8.19 -12.39 -3.54
CA LYS A 131 9.57 -12.31 -3.06
C LYS A 131 9.86 -10.91 -2.54
N ALA A 132 10.33 -10.83 -1.31
CA ALA A 132 10.78 -9.57 -0.74
C ALA A 132 11.98 -9.01 -1.53
N SER A 133 11.91 -7.72 -1.86
CA SER A 133 13.05 -6.95 -2.35
C SER A 133 13.38 -5.83 -1.37
N GLY A 134 14.60 -5.29 -1.45
CA GLY A 134 14.91 -4.06 -0.73
C GLY A 134 14.01 -2.93 -1.19
N CYS A 135 13.72 -1.99 -0.28
CA CYS A 135 13.35 -0.65 -0.71
C CYS A 135 14.55 0.03 -1.36
#